data_AF-A0A8K0QYG8-F1
#
_entry.id   AF-A0A8K0QYG8-F1
#
_cell.length_a   1.000
_cell.length_b   1.000
_cell.length_c   1.000
_cell.angle_alpha   90.00
_cell.angle_beta   90.00
_cell.angle_gamma   90.00
#
_symmetry.space_group_name_H-M   'P 1'
#
loop_
_entity.id
_entity.type
_entity.pdbx_description
1 polymer ?
#
loop_
_entity_poly.entity_id
_entity_poly.type
_entity_poly.pdbx_seq_one_letter_code
_entity_poly.pdbx_strand_id
1 'polypeptide(L)'
;MSNSVTIQSPLLQLPRELRDRIYSYIFSGYIPFLEKCGVVDTSDENAIFHELPGLCQANRQLFHEATPLFLARSTDSWNTTTSKQLLKLYSHFAGDAATKGVTDISIYNWTEQGTAVQLDLISKFTNLQFLDVVFSFPSIVDGVPMERFNYTNEQGIWWETGLNYIPSPGRSIEEEKAAMSKDLDAFITRYGLDRIIDMPKLNSMQFQFAMNDGGENVTGGNIYYRHRLCNPLWRWAMKKLSEKWGDDEFGVTTTLPEDYDGVNCHAD
;
A
#
# COMPACT_ATOMS: atom_id res chain seq x y z
N MET A 1 -41.97 39.41 2.62
CA MET A 1 -41.22 38.16 2.36
C MET A 1 -40.19 38.49 1.28
N SER A 2 -38.92 38.59 1.65
CA SER A 2 -37.83 38.87 0.72
C SER A 2 -37.45 37.58 -0.01
N ASN A 3 -37.75 37.50 -1.31
CA ASN A 3 -37.24 36.43 -2.16
C ASN A 3 -35.73 36.63 -2.31
N SER A 4 -34.93 35.91 -1.51
CA SER A 4 -33.48 35.86 -1.72
C SER A 4 -33.23 35.08 -3.00
N VAL A 5 -32.87 35.77 -4.08
CA VAL A 5 -32.37 35.14 -5.29
C VAL A 5 -31.01 34.53 -4.94
N THR A 6 -30.97 33.21 -4.75
CA THR A 6 -29.70 32.49 -4.62
C THR A 6 -28.97 32.55 -5.95
N ILE A 7 -27.95 33.40 -6.02
CA ILE A 7 -27.04 33.48 -7.17
C ILE A 7 -26.29 32.14 -7.22
N GLN A 8 -26.63 31.30 -8.20
CA GLN A 8 -25.97 30.03 -8.42
C GLN A 8 -24.53 30.28 -8.88
N SER A 9 -23.56 29.65 -8.22
CA SER A 9 -22.13 29.80 -8.53
C SER A 9 -21.85 29.63 -10.03
N PRO A 10 -21.05 30.51 -10.67
CA PRO A 10 -20.71 30.39 -12.09
C PRO A 10 -20.14 29.02 -12.47
N LEU A 11 -19.38 28.39 -11.56
CA LEU A 11 -18.84 27.05 -11.74
C LEU A 11 -19.94 26.01 -11.96
N LEU A 12 -21.05 26.10 -11.20
CA LEU A 12 -22.15 25.14 -11.27
C LEU A 12 -23.05 25.33 -12.50
N GLN A 13 -22.91 26.46 -13.20
CA GLN A 13 -23.62 26.73 -14.45
C GLN A 13 -22.94 26.10 -15.67
N LEU A 14 -21.66 25.73 -15.55
CA LEU A 14 -20.92 25.07 -16.63
C LEU A 14 -21.41 23.63 -16.84
N PRO A 15 -21.37 23.07 -18.06
CA PRO A 15 -21.57 21.63 -18.29
C PRO A 15 -20.63 20.75 -17.46
N ARG A 16 -21.09 19.54 -17.11
CA ARG A 16 -20.38 18.58 -16.25
C ARG A 16 -18.97 18.29 -16.76
N GLU A 17 -18.81 18.13 -18.06
CA GLU A 17 -17.54 17.79 -18.71
C GLU A 17 -16.52 18.92 -18.58
N LEU A 18 -16.95 20.18 -18.63
CA LEU A 18 -16.08 21.33 -18.39
C LEU A 18 -15.71 21.43 -16.91
N ARG A 19 -16.66 21.16 -16.01
CA ARG A 19 -16.38 21.11 -14.57
C ARG A 19 -15.34 20.04 -14.24
N ASP A 20 -15.44 18.85 -14.82
CA ASP A 20 -14.47 17.76 -14.62
C ASP A 20 -13.06 18.13 -15.10
N ARG A 21 -12.95 18.83 -16.23
CA ARG A 21 -11.65 19.35 -16.70
C ARG A 21 -11.06 20.38 -15.74
N ILE A 22 -11.90 21.25 -15.18
CA ILE A 22 -11.49 22.22 -14.17
C ILE A 22 -11.03 21.50 -12.89
N TYR A 23 -11.78 20.50 -12.41
CA TYR A 23 -11.41 19.71 -11.24
C TYR A 23 -10.07 19.01 -11.43
N SER A 24 -9.90 18.30 -12.55
CA SER A 24 -8.65 17.61 -12.87
C SER A 24 -7.45 18.56 -12.98
N TYR A 25 -7.67 19.78 -13.52
CA TYR A 25 -6.64 20.82 -13.55
C TYR A 25 -6.31 21.37 -12.15
N ILE A 26 -7.31 21.65 -11.33
CA ILE A 26 -7.09 22.12 -9.95
C ILE A 26 -6.33 21.06 -9.14
N PHE A 27 -6.71 19.78 -9.28
CA PHE A 27 -6.08 18.70 -8.56
C PHE A 27 -4.72 18.29 -9.14
N SER A 28 -4.29 18.81 -10.30
CA SER A 28 -2.98 18.43 -10.86
C SER A 28 -1.80 19.07 -10.15
N GLY A 29 -2.03 20.20 -9.51
CA GLY A 29 -1.06 20.83 -8.61
C GLY A 29 -1.21 20.42 -7.14
N TYR A 30 -2.20 19.58 -6.80
CA TYR A 30 -2.34 19.09 -5.44
C TYR A 30 -1.35 17.96 -5.22
N ILE A 31 -0.45 18.16 -4.25
CA ILE A 31 0.26 17.06 -3.62
C ILE A 31 -0.82 16.21 -2.92
N PRO A 32 -0.84 14.88 -3.11
CA PRO A 32 -1.78 14.01 -2.42
C PRO A 32 -1.82 14.35 -0.94
N PHE A 33 -3.04 14.51 -0.40
CA PHE A 33 -3.31 14.87 1.00
C PHE A 33 -2.47 14.04 2.00
N LEU A 34 -2.10 12.83 1.60
CA LEU A 34 -1.54 11.79 2.43
C LEU A 34 -0.03 11.93 2.64
N GLU A 35 0.72 12.72 1.84
CA GLU A 35 2.15 12.97 2.12
C GLU A 35 2.36 13.69 3.47
N LYS A 36 1.36 14.40 4.01
CA LYS A 36 1.40 15.04 5.34
C LYS A 36 0.91 14.11 6.45
N CYS A 37 1.49 12.92 6.47
CA CYS A 37 1.18 11.73 7.28
C CYS A 37 0.99 11.92 8.80
N GLY A 38 1.37 13.05 9.40
CA GLY A 38 1.49 13.17 10.87
C GLY A 38 0.26 13.70 11.62
N VAL A 39 -0.83 14.07 10.92
CA VAL A 39 -1.83 15.01 11.48
C VAL A 39 -3.28 14.50 11.41
N VAL A 40 -3.57 13.40 10.71
CA VAL A 40 -4.95 12.89 10.67
C VAL A 40 -5.29 12.32 12.04
N ASP A 41 -6.16 13.03 12.77
CA ASP A 41 -6.62 12.60 14.08
C ASP A 41 -7.38 11.28 13.95
N THR A 42 -6.74 10.20 14.39
CA THR A 42 -7.32 8.86 14.36
C THR A 42 -8.46 8.69 15.37
N SER A 43 -8.69 9.68 16.25
CA SER A 43 -9.81 9.67 17.20
C SER A 43 -11.13 10.13 16.59
N ASP A 44 -11.12 10.86 15.47
CA ASP A 44 -12.33 11.27 14.75
C ASP A 44 -12.61 10.35 13.54
N GLU A 45 -13.74 9.66 13.57
CA GLU A 45 -14.20 8.79 12.46
C GLU A 45 -14.43 9.54 11.13
N ASN A 46 -14.49 10.86 11.15
CA ASN A 46 -14.68 11.70 9.97
C ASN A 46 -13.45 12.55 9.62
N ALA A 47 -12.30 12.34 10.26
CA ALA A 47 -11.09 13.14 10.04
C ALA A 47 -10.76 13.29 8.55
N ILE A 48 -10.84 12.19 7.77
CA ILE A 48 -10.55 12.22 6.33
C ILE A 48 -11.47 13.15 5.51
N PHE A 49 -12.69 13.41 5.98
CA PHE A 49 -13.62 14.33 5.30
C PHE A 49 -13.19 15.79 5.48
N HIS A 50 -12.64 16.12 6.65
CA HIS A 50 -12.12 17.46 6.95
C HIS A 50 -10.88 17.80 6.14
N GLU A 51 -10.17 16.79 5.69
CA GLU A 51 -8.93 16.90 4.93
C GLU A 51 -9.13 16.99 3.41
N LEU A 52 -10.36 16.83 2.92
CA LEU A 52 -10.66 17.00 1.50
C LEU A 52 -10.37 18.44 1.06
N PRO A 53 -9.95 18.70 -0.19
CA PRO A 53 -9.82 20.05 -0.70
C PRO A 53 -11.11 20.86 -0.48
N GLY A 54 -10.98 22.15 -0.16
CA GLY A 54 -12.15 23.01 0.11
C GLY A 54 -13.18 23.00 -1.03
N LEU A 55 -12.75 22.76 -2.27
CA LEU A 55 -13.62 22.57 -3.43
C LEU A 55 -14.59 21.38 -3.25
N CYS A 56 -14.10 20.26 -2.74
CA CYS A 56 -14.89 19.06 -2.46
C CYS A 56 -15.90 19.29 -1.32
N GLN A 57 -15.58 20.20 -0.38
CA GLN A 57 -16.40 20.48 0.79
C GLN A 57 -17.43 21.61 0.58
N ALA A 58 -17.28 22.41 -0.48
CA ALA A 58 -18.05 23.65 -0.65
C ALA A 58 -19.57 23.45 -0.82
N ASN A 59 -20.01 22.36 -1.44
CA ASN A 59 -21.41 21.94 -1.46
C ASN A 59 -21.57 20.47 -1.89
N ARG A 60 -22.77 19.93 -1.71
CA ARG A 60 -23.09 18.52 -2.01
C ARG A 60 -22.85 18.13 -3.48
N GLN A 61 -23.15 19.01 -4.43
CA GLN A 61 -22.90 18.72 -5.83
C GLN A 61 -21.40 18.56 -6.08
N LEU A 62 -20.60 19.55 -5.68
CA LEU A 62 -19.14 19.51 -5.81
C LEU A 62 -18.53 18.32 -5.06
N PHE A 63 -19.08 17.94 -3.91
CA PHE A 63 -18.65 16.75 -3.18
C PHE A 63 -18.78 15.48 -4.03
N HIS A 64 -19.95 15.20 -4.60
CA HIS A 64 -20.16 14.00 -5.43
C HIS A 64 -19.43 14.07 -6.78
N GLU A 65 -19.13 15.28 -7.24
CA GLU A 65 -18.58 15.55 -8.56
C GLU A 65 -17.04 15.55 -8.59
N ALA A 66 -16.42 16.25 -7.65
CA ALA A 66 -14.98 16.51 -7.60
C ALA A 66 -14.23 15.50 -6.73
N THR A 67 -14.82 15.03 -5.62
CA THR A 67 -14.13 14.10 -4.71
C THR A 67 -13.68 12.80 -5.38
N PRO A 68 -14.48 12.15 -6.24
CA PRO A 68 -14.02 10.96 -6.97
C PRO A 68 -12.78 11.21 -7.83
N LEU A 69 -12.71 12.39 -8.47
CA LEU A 69 -11.57 12.78 -9.31
C LEU A 69 -10.33 13.09 -8.46
N PHE A 70 -10.52 13.62 -7.25
CA PHE A 70 -9.43 13.85 -6.30
C PHE A 70 -8.87 12.51 -5.79
N LEU A 71 -9.74 11.62 -5.29
CA LEU A 71 -9.34 10.33 -4.71
C LEU A 71 -8.71 9.38 -5.74
N ALA A 72 -9.09 9.49 -7.01
CA ALA A 72 -8.51 8.71 -8.10
C ALA A 72 -7.01 8.94 -8.34
N ARG A 73 -6.41 10.02 -7.82
CA ARG A 73 -5.05 10.44 -8.25
C ARG A 73 -3.90 9.80 -7.51
N SER A 74 -4.13 9.33 -6.30
CA SER A 74 -3.23 8.52 -5.48
C SER A 74 -3.85 8.49 -4.09
N THR A 75 -4.01 7.31 -3.53
CA THR A 75 -4.46 7.13 -2.15
C THR A 75 -3.43 6.28 -1.46
N ASP A 76 -2.96 6.71 -0.30
CA ASP A 76 -2.22 5.90 0.65
C ASP A 76 -3.10 5.59 1.87
N SER A 77 -2.94 4.42 2.47
CA SER A 77 -3.56 4.10 3.76
C SER A 77 -2.48 3.97 4.82
N TRP A 78 -2.55 4.78 5.87
CA TRP A 78 -1.50 4.84 6.88
C TRP A 78 -1.57 3.77 7.97
N ASN A 79 -2.77 3.28 8.23
CA ASN A 79 -3.08 2.26 9.23
C ASN A 79 -4.51 1.75 9.01
N THR A 80 -4.95 0.81 9.85
CA THR A 80 -6.31 0.25 9.84
C THR A 80 -7.39 1.32 9.98
N THR A 81 -7.18 2.34 10.80
CA THR A 81 -8.16 3.42 11.03
C THR A 81 -8.38 4.25 9.77
N THR A 82 -7.30 4.67 9.12
CA THR A 82 -7.37 5.38 7.83
C THR A 82 -8.02 4.50 6.76
N SER A 83 -7.75 3.19 6.74
CA SER A 83 -8.45 2.27 5.82
C SER A 83 -9.96 2.26 6.05
N LYS A 84 -10.43 2.22 7.31
CA LYS A 84 -11.87 2.29 7.64
C LYS A 84 -12.48 3.62 7.21
N GLN A 85 -11.78 4.73 7.45
CA GLN A 85 -12.24 6.06 7.04
C GLN A 85 -12.34 6.18 5.51
N LEU A 86 -11.37 5.65 4.76
CA LEU A 86 -11.41 5.58 3.29
C LEU A 86 -12.58 4.74 2.80
N LEU A 87 -12.80 3.55 3.37
CA LEU A 87 -13.95 2.71 3.05
C LEU A 87 -15.28 3.43 3.29
N LYS A 88 -15.40 4.13 4.41
CA LYS A 88 -16.57 4.95 4.74
C LYS A 88 -16.74 6.09 3.72
N LEU A 89 -15.67 6.81 3.39
CA LEU A 89 -15.69 7.86 2.37
C LEU A 89 -16.13 7.33 1.00
N TYR A 90 -15.57 6.20 0.56
CA TYR A 90 -15.94 5.57 -0.71
C TYR A 90 -17.41 5.13 -0.77
N SER A 91 -18.01 4.76 0.37
CA SER A 91 -19.43 4.38 0.43
C SER A 91 -20.41 5.51 0.05
N HIS A 92 -19.95 6.77 0.02
CA HIS A 92 -20.78 7.91 -0.42
C HIS A 92 -20.91 8.04 -1.94
N PHE A 93 -20.15 7.27 -2.71
CA PHE A 93 -20.14 7.33 -4.17
C PHE A 93 -20.75 6.07 -4.78
N ALA A 94 -21.40 6.23 -5.93
CA ALA A 94 -22.03 5.11 -6.62
C ALA A 94 -20.98 4.22 -7.31
N GLY A 95 -21.09 2.91 -7.11
CA GLY A 95 -20.22 1.92 -7.75
C GLY A 95 -18.74 2.13 -7.38
N ASP A 96 -17.89 2.16 -8.39
CA ASP A 96 -16.43 2.34 -8.27
C ASP A 96 -15.99 3.77 -8.64
N ALA A 97 -16.89 4.75 -8.66
CA ALA A 97 -16.60 6.09 -9.20
C ALA A 97 -15.37 6.75 -8.57
N ALA A 98 -15.13 6.53 -7.28
CA ALA A 98 -14.01 7.11 -6.52
C ALA A 98 -12.74 6.24 -6.51
N THR A 99 -12.83 4.97 -6.95
CA THR A 99 -11.72 4.00 -6.83
C THR A 99 -11.24 3.48 -8.18
N LYS A 100 -12.06 3.55 -9.23
CA LYS A 100 -11.71 3.09 -10.59
C LYS A 100 -10.50 3.79 -11.20
N GLY A 101 -10.19 5.01 -10.77
CA GLY A 101 -9.04 5.75 -11.28
C GLY A 101 -7.74 5.45 -10.55
N VAL A 102 -7.80 4.76 -9.41
CA VAL A 102 -6.63 4.45 -8.59
C VAL A 102 -5.87 3.28 -9.22
N THR A 103 -4.66 3.57 -9.67
CA THR A 103 -3.71 2.59 -10.23
C THR A 103 -2.63 2.19 -9.25
N ASP A 104 -2.38 3.00 -8.23
CA ASP A 104 -1.28 2.81 -7.29
C ASP A 104 -1.76 3.13 -5.87
N ILE A 105 -1.41 2.27 -4.91
CA ILE A 105 -1.69 2.49 -3.48
C ILE A 105 -0.54 1.97 -2.63
N SER A 106 -0.27 2.70 -1.54
CA SER A 106 0.59 2.23 -0.47
C SER A 106 -0.26 1.95 0.78
N ILE A 107 -0.07 0.77 1.39
CA ILE A 107 -0.68 0.38 2.65
C ILE A 107 0.42 0.29 3.71
N TYR A 108 0.45 1.30 4.58
CA TYR A 108 1.35 1.36 5.71
C TYR A 108 0.71 0.73 6.94
N ASN A 109 1.59 0.32 7.86
CA ASN A 109 1.22 -0.23 9.15
C ASN A 109 0.24 -1.40 9.00
N TRP A 110 0.58 -2.32 8.10
CA TRP A 110 -0.15 -3.55 7.93
C TRP A 110 0.12 -4.47 9.12
N THR A 111 -0.89 -4.65 9.95
CA THR A 111 -0.89 -5.55 11.11
C THR A 111 -1.84 -6.71 10.88
N GLU A 112 -1.69 -7.79 11.64
CA GLU A 112 -2.60 -8.94 11.56
C GLU A 112 -4.05 -8.55 11.87
N GLN A 113 -4.26 -7.64 12.82
CA GLN A 113 -5.59 -7.13 13.19
C GLN A 113 -6.21 -6.27 12.08
N GLY A 114 -5.37 -5.56 11.31
CA GLY A 114 -5.78 -4.69 10.20
C GLY A 114 -6.11 -5.41 8.90
N THR A 115 -5.59 -6.62 8.70
CA THR A 115 -5.65 -7.35 7.43
C THR A 115 -7.03 -7.39 6.78
N ALA A 116 -8.09 -7.72 7.53
CA ALA A 116 -9.43 -7.83 6.95
C ALA A 116 -9.93 -6.50 6.36
N VAL A 117 -9.61 -5.38 7.02
CA VAL A 117 -10.00 -4.03 6.58
C VAL A 117 -9.16 -3.61 5.39
N GLN A 118 -7.84 -3.84 5.44
CA GLN A 118 -6.93 -3.47 4.37
C GLN A 118 -7.22 -4.28 3.09
N LEU A 119 -7.57 -5.56 3.20
CA LEU A 119 -8.03 -6.37 2.07
C LEU A 119 -9.36 -5.87 1.49
N ASP A 120 -10.33 -5.47 2.33
CA ASP A 120 -11.58 -4.87 1.82
C ASP A 120 -11.33 -3.55 1.10
N LEU A 121 -10.42 -2.72 1.61
CA LEU A 121 -9.98 -1.48 0.96
C LEU A 121 -9.34 -1.77 -0.40
N ILE A 122 -8.33 -2.64 -0.45
CA ILE A 122 -7.63 -3.03 -1.68
C ILE A 122 -8.62 -3.55 -2.73
N SER A 123 -9.62 -4.34 -2.31
CA SER A 123 -10.63 -4.90 -3.22
C SER A 123 -11.48 -3.85 -3.96
N LYS A 124 -11.50 -2.58 -3.50
CA LYS A 124 -12.22 -1.50 -4.18
C LYS A 124 -11.47 -0.97 -5.42
N PHE A 125 -10.18 -1.23 -5.55
CA PHE A 125 -9.34 -0.71 -6.63
C PHE A 125 -9.24 -1.72 -7.78
N THR A 126 -10.28 -1.76 -8.61
CA THR A 126 -10.37 -2.69 -9.75
C THR A 126 -9.32 -2.47 -10.83
N ASN A 127 -8.70 -1.29 -10.85
CA ASN A 127 -7.65 -0.91 -11.79
C ASN A 127 -6.26 -0.80 -11.17
N LEU A 128 -6.07 -1.36 -9.97
CA LEU A 128 -4.79 -1.35 -9.28
C LEU A 128 -3.71 -2.09 -10.08
N GLN A 129 -2.59 -1.42 -10.30
CA GLN A 129 -1.41 -1.89 -11.03
C GLN A 129 -0.22 -2.08 -10.07
N PHE A 130 -0.03 -1.12 -9.16
CA PHE A 130 1.02 -1.16 -8.15
C PHE A 130 0.44 -1.19 -6.73
N LEU A 131 1.02 -2.03 -5.87
CA LEU A 131 0.71 -2.05 -4.45
C LEU A 131 2.01 -2.06 -3.62
N ASP A 132 2.20 -1.04 -2.79
CA ASP A 132 3.23 -1.02 -1.75
C ASP A 132 2.64 -1.45 -0.40
N VAL A 133 3.29 -2.39 0.28
CA VAL A 133 2.87 -2.92 1.57
C VAL A 133 3.98 -2.77 2.59
N VAL A 134 3.72 -2.01 3.65
CA VAL A 134 4.62 -1.88 4.80
C VAL A 134 4.04 -2.64 5.98
N PHE A 135 4.60 -3.82 6.24
CA PHE A 135 4.26 -4.62 7.42
C PHE A 135 4.89 -4.00 8.66
N SER A 136 4.09 -3.80 9.70
CA SER A 136 4.56 -3.18 10.94
C SER A 136 4.44 -4.12 12.12
N PHE A 137 5.49 -4.16 12.93
CA PHE A 137 5.60 -5.04 14.09
C PHE A 137 5.95 -4.23 15.35
N PRO A 138 5.44 -4.61 16.54
CA PRO A 138 5.88 -4.04 17.81
C PRO A 138 7.36 -4.29 18.09
N SER A 139 7.89 -5.40 17.58
CA SER A 139 9.30 -5.76 17.63
C SER A 139 9.59 -6.74 16.50
N ILE A 140 10.77 -6.65 15.89
CA ILE A 140 11.21 -7.59 14.86
C ILE A 140 12.30 -8.49 15.44
N VAL A 141 11.96 -9.76 15.69
CA VAL A 141 12.85 -10.75 16.32
C VAL A 141 13.88 -11.32 15.33
N ASP A 142 13.53 -11.35 14.05
CA ASP A 142 14.35 -11.94 12.97
C ASP A 142 14.65 -10.91 11.86
N GLY A 143 15.09 -9.72 12.26
CA GLY A 143 15.43 -8.68 11.32
C GLY A 143 16.60 -7.83 11.75
N VAL A 144 17.27 -7.26 10.77
CA VAL A 144 18.40 -6.35 10.95
C VAL A 144 17.94 -4.95 10.54
N PRO A 145 18.15 -3.90 11.37
CA PRO A 145 17.87 -2.53 10.95
C PRO A 145 18.57 -2.24 9.62
N MET A 146 17.88 -1.59 8.69
CA MET A 146 18.39 -1.35 7.34
C MET A 146 19.74 -0.62 7.32
N GLU A 147 19.97 0.29 8.27
CA GLU A 147 21.22 1.03 8.43
C GLU A 147 22.43 0.13 8.78
N ARG A 148 22.19 -1.07 9.32
CA ARG A 148 23.22 -2.05 9.74
C ARG A 148 23.28 -3.25 8.81
N PHE A 149 22.40 -3.31 7.82
CA PHE A 149 22.31 -4.43 6.92
C PHE A 149 23.52 -4.49 5.99
N ASN A 150 24.18 -5.64 5.92
CA ASN A 150 25.34 -5.87 5.06
C ASN A 150 24.96 -6.79 3.90
N TYR A 151 24.69 -6.17 2.75
CA TYR A 151 24.28 -6.85 1.53
C TYR A 151 25.33 -7.87 1.03
N THR A 152 26.61 -7.50 1.03
CA THR A 152 27.68 -8.39 0.57
C THR A 152 27.76 -9.68 1.39
N ASN A 153 27.54 -9.56 2.70
CA ASN A 153 27.51 -10.71 3.59
C ASN A 153 26.28 -11.60 3.34
N GLU A 154 25.11 -11.01 3.12
CA GLU A 154 23.90 -11.78 2.79
C GLU A 154 24.06 -12.58 1.49
N GLN A 155 24.61 -11.96 0.44
CA GLN A 155 24.88 -12.65 -0.84
C GLN A 155 25.87 -13.81 -0.68
N GLY A 156 26.91 -13.63 0.15
CA GLY A 156 27.85 -14.71 0.47
C GLY A 156 27.16 -15.90 1.15
N ILE A 157 26.34 -15.64 2.16
CA ILE A 157 25.57 -16.68 2.87
C ILE A 157 24.60 -17.38 1.91
N TRP A 158 23.95 -16.62 1.03
CA TRP A 158 23.04 -17.17 0.02
C TRP A 158 23.75 -18.15 -0.91
N TRP A 159 24.91 -17.78 -1.47
CA TRP A 159 25.66 -18.67 -2.34
C TRP A 159 26.15 -19.95 -1.63
N GLU A 160 26.48 -19.85 -0.35
CA GLU A 160 26.97 -21.00 0.43
C GLU A 160 25.85 -21.93 0.89
N THR A 161 24.71 -21.38 1.28
CA THR A 161 23.68 -22.12 2.03
C THR A 161 22.31 -22.10 1.37
N GLY A 162 22.04 -21.16 0.46
CA GLY A 162 20.69 -20.86 -0.03
C GLY A 162 19.79 -20.23 1.04
N LEU A 163 20.37 -19.55 2.03
CA LEU A 163 19.68 -18.75 3.04
C LEU A 163 20.25 -17.32 3.06
N ASN A 164 19.49 -16.35 3.56
CA ASN A 164 19.89 -14.93 3.59
C ASN A 164 20.36 -14.48 4.98
N TYR A 165 20.62 -15.44 5.85
CA TYR A 165 21.05 -15.20 7.22
C TYR A 165 21.73 -16.46 7.73
N ILE A 166 22.53 -16.32 8.77
CA ILE A 166 23.20 -17.43 9.42
C ILE A 166 22.17 -18.11 10.34
N PRO A 167 21.84 -19.40 10.12
CA PRO A 167 20.94 -20.13 11.02
C PRO A 167 21.44 -20.13 12.46
N SER A 168 20.50 -20.15 13.41
CA SER A 168 20.87 -20.33 14.81
C SER A 168 21.55 -21.68 15.03
N PRO A 169 22.50 -21.79 15.98
CA PRO A 169 23.19 -23.05 16.26
C PRO A 169 22.18 -24.16 16.62
N GLY A 170 22.33 -25.33 16.00
CA GLY A 170 21.57 -26.54 16.37
C GLY A 170 20.49 -26.98 15.40
N ARG A 171 20.32 -26.31 14.24
CA ARG A 171 19.52 -26.80 13.10
C ARG A 171 20.39 -26.99 11.86
N SER A 172 20.05 -27.99 11.05
CA SER A 172 20.67 -28.14 9.72
C SER A 172 20.14 -27.07 8.75
N ILE A 173 20.85 -26.83 7.65
CA ILE A 173 20.43 -25.89 6.60
C ILE A 173 19.08 -26.32 6.00
N GLU A 174 18.88 -27.62 5.82
CA GLU A 174 17.67 -28.22 5.27
C GLU A 174 16.47 -28.05 6.20
N GLU A 175 16.67 -28.28 7.51
CA GLU A 175 15.65 -28.04 8.53
C GLU A 175 15.22 -26.57 8.54
N GLU A 176 16.19 -25.65 8.42
CA GLU A 176 15.92 -24.22 8.42
C GLU A 176 15.22 -23.76 7.14
N LYS A 177 15.58 -24.31 5.97
CA LYS A 177 14.85 -24.08 4.71
C LYS A 177 13.39 -24.56 4.81
N ALA A 178 13.17 -25.74 5.39
CA ALA A 178 11.82 -26.28 5.58
C ALA A 178 10.99 -25.41 6.54
N ALA A 179 11.59 -24.95 7.63
CA ALA A 179 10.95 -24.02 8.56
C ALA A 179 10.62 -22.69 7.89
N MET A 180 11.54 -22.14 7.09
CA MET A 180 11.32 -20.90 6.33
C MET A 180 10.16 -21.02 5.36
N SER A 181 10.08 -22.12 4.61
CA SER A 181 8.97 -22.35 3.67
C SER A 181 7.63 -22.35 4.41
N LYS A 182 7.56 -23.01 5.57
CA LYS A 182 6.35 -23.04 6.40
C LYS A 182 5.98 -21.66 6.94
N ASP A 183 6.98 -20.88 7.36
CA ASP A 183 6.76 -19.53 7.87
C ASP A 183 6.29 -18.57 6.77
N LEU A 184 6.83 -18.72 5.55
CA LEU A 184 6.38 -17.99 4.37
C LEU A 184 4.91 -18.31 4.04
N ASP A 185 4.54 -19.60 3.97
CA ASP A 185 3.17 -20.01 3.69
C ASP A 185 2.19 -19.48 4.74
N ALA A 186 2.60 -19.55 6.01
CA ALA A 186 1.82 -18.99 7.11
C ALA A 186 1.68 -17.47 6.99
N PHE A 187 2.74 -16.76 6.58
CA PHE A 187 2.73 -15.31 6.37
C PHE A 187 1.80 -14.91 5.23
N ILE A 188 1.92 -15.56 4.06
CA ILE A 188 1.06 -15.33 2.89
C ILE A 188 -0.41 -15.53 3.26
N THR A 189 -0.71 -16.65 3.91
CA THR A 189 -2.08 -16.99 4.33
C THR A 189 -2.62 -15.99 5.36
N ARG A 190 -1.80 -15.62 6.35
CA ARG A 190 -2.18 -14.68 7.42
C ARG A 190 -2.54 -13.30 6.87
N TYR A 191 -1.80 -12.82 5.88
CA TYR A 191 -1.99 -11.49 5.29
C TYR A 191 -2.83 -11.51 4.01
N GLY A 192 -3.26 -12.69 3.54
CA GLY A 192 -4.08 -12.86 2.33
C GLY A 192 -3.40 -12.38 1.05
N LEU A 193 -2.07 -12.51 0.97
CA LEU A 193 -1.29 -11.98 -0.16
C LEU A 193 -1.56 -12.75 -1.46
N ASP A 194 -1.94 -14.02 -1.34
CA ASP A 194 -2.44 -14.86 -2.44
C ASP A 194 -3.66 -14.23 -3.13
N ARG A 195 -4.58 -13.65 -2.36
CA ARG A 195 -5.78 -13.01 -2.92
C ARG A 195 -5.46 -11.71 -3.64
N ILE A 196 -4.43 -11.01 -3.18
CA ILE A 196 -3.98 -9.73 -3.74
C ILE A 196 -3.28 -9.97 -5.07
N ILE A 197 -2.36 -10.94 -5.13
CA ILE A 197 -1.57 -11.20 -6.34
C ILE A 197 -2.43 -11.61 -7.54
N ASP A 198 -3.60 -12.19 -7.27
CA ASP A 198 -4.60 -12.58 -8.26
C ASP A 198 -5.41 -11.39 -8.83
N MET A 199 -5.27 -10.17 -8.29
CA MET A 199 -6.03 -9.00 -8.76
C MET A 199 -5.78 -8.69 -10.25
N PRO A 200 -6.82 -8.49 -11.08
CA PRO A 200 -6.70 -8.59 -12.54
C PRO A 200 -5.65 -7.71 -13.21
N LYS A 201 -5.35 -6.52 -12.65
CA LYS A 201 -4.41 -5.55 -13.23
C LYS A 201 -3.14 -5.37 -12.42
N LEU A 202 -3.05 -6.01 -11.26
CA LEU A 202 -1.89 -5.88 -10.38
C LEU A 202 -0.71 -6.61 -11.02
N ASN A 203 0.28 -5.83 -11.43
CA ASN A 203 1.50 -6.29 -12.07
C ASN A 203 2.75 -5.81 -11.32
N SER A 204 2.62 -5.05 -10.24
CA SER A 204 3.75 -4.65 -9.44
C SER A 204 3.45 -4.62 -7.95
N MET A 205 4.38 -5.13 -7.15
CA MET A 205 4.27 -5.19 -5.69
C MET A 205 5.56 -4.75 -5.02
N GLN A 206 5.42 -4.05 -3.90
CA GLN A 206 6.53 -3.71 -3.03
C GLN A 206 6.23 -4.20 -1.61
N PHE A 207 7.24 -4.79 -0.96
CA PHE A 207 7.15 -5.23 0.43
C PHE A 207 8.20 -4.56 1.28
N GLN A 208 7.78 -4.00 2.41
CA GLN A 208 8.66 -3.41 3.40
C GLN A 208 8.31 -3.93 4.79
N PHE A 209 9.31 -3.97 5.67
CA PHE A 209 9.15 -4.36 7.07
C PHE A 209 9.62 -3.22 7.96
N ALA A 210 8.78 -2.81 8.89
CA ALA A 210 9.06 -1.70 9.80
C ALA A 210 8.79 -2.09 11.25
N MET A 211 9.63 -1.61 12.16
CA MET A 211 9.28 -1.54 13.57
C MET A 211 8.61 -0.20 13.85
N ASN A 212 7.48 -0.23 14.56
CA ASN A 212 6.76 0.96 14.96
C ASN A 212 6.82 1.10 16.48
N ASP A 213 7.71 1.97 16.97
CA ASP A 213 7.96 2.21 18.40
C ASP A 213 6.77 2.86 19.14
N GLY A 214 5.67 3.15 18.44
CA GLY A 214 4.48 3.79 18.99
C GLY A 214 3.16 3.01 18.87
N GLY A 215 3.18 1.81 18.28
CA GLY A 215 1.98 1.00 18.04
C GLY A 215 1.09 1.50 16.88
N GLU A 216 -0.11 0.93 16.74
CA GLU A 216 -0.94 1.07 15.53
C GLU A 216 -1.35 2.52 15.17
N ASN A 217 -1.29 3.43 16.14
CA ASN A 217 -1.76 4.81 15.99
C ASN A 217 -0.63 5.83 15.78
N VAL A 218 0.63 5.43 15.75
CA VAL A 218 1.75 6.36 15.57
C VAL A 218 2.17 6.44 14.11
N THR A 219 2.22 7.67 13.61
CA THR A 219 2.57 8.06 12.25
C THR A 219 4.01 8.58 12.21
N GLY A 220 4.84 8.02 11.33
CA GLY A 220 6.26 8.38 11.21
C GLY A 220 7.14 7.71 12.26
N GLY A 221 8.47 7.80 12.07
CA GLY A 221 9.44 7.15 12.97
C GLY A 221 9.64 5.64 12.73
N ASN A 222 9.13 5.11 11.62
CA ASN A 222 9.37 3.72 11.23
C ASN A 222 10.87 3.48 11.01
N ILE A 223 11.43 2.54 11.77
CA ILE A 223 12.74 1.99 11.49
C ILE A 223 12.51 0.80 10.56
N TYR A 224 13.06 0.85 9.35
CA TYR A 224 12.95 -0.24 8.39
C TYR A 224 13.95 -1.34 8.71
N TYR A 225 13.53 -2.58 8.53
CA TYR A 225 14.31 -3.78 8.81
C TYR A 225 14.39 -4.67 7.57
N ARG A 226 15.55 -5.29 7.38
CA ARG A 226 15.69 -6.48 6.57
C ARG A 226 15.21 -7.69 7.39
N HIS A 227 14.01 -8.17 7.12
CA HIS A 227 13.44 -9.36 7.75
C HIS A 227 13.88 -10.64 7.04
N ARG A 228 14.02 -11.77 7.76
CA ARG A 228 14.38 -13.06 7.14
C ARG A 228 13.42 -13.55 6.05
N LEU A 229 12.18 -13.03 6.03
CA LEU A 229 11.16 -13.34 5.03
C LEU A 229 11.22 -12.44 3.78
N CYS A 230 12.01 -11.36 3.75
CA CYS A 230 12.03 -10.45 2.60
C CYS A 230 12.34 -11.18 1.29
N ASN A 231 13.46 -11.92 1.21
CA ASN A 231 13.82 -12.65 -0.02
C ASN A 231 12.86 -13.82 -0.33
N PRO A 232 12.48 -14.71 0.63
CA PRO A 232 11.45 -15.72 0.38
C PRO A 232 10.13 -15.14 -0.16
N LEU A 233 9.68 -14.01 0.38
CA LEU A 233 8.47 -13.32 -0.06
C LEU A 233 8.63 -12.71 -1.46
N TRP A 234 9.77 -12.07 -1.72
CA TRP A 234 10.13 -11.55 -3.05
C TRP A 234 10.10 -12.67 -4.11
N ARG A 235 10.77 -13.80 -3.85
CA ARG A 235 10.80 -14.96 -4.78
C ARG A 235 9.41 -15.52 -5.04
N TRP A 236 8.61 -15.66 -3.99
CA TRP A 236 7.24 -16.12 -4.11
C TRP A 236 6.42 -15.19 -5.01
N ALA A 237 6.48 -13.87 -4.76
CA ALA A 237 5.74 -12.89 -5.53
C ALA A 237 6.25 -12.79 -6.98
N MET A 238 7.57 -12.83 -7.19
CA MET A 238 8.19 -12.85 -8.52
C MET A 238 7.68 -14.04 -9.33
N LYS A 239 7.71 -15.24 -8.73
CA LYS A 239 7.20 -16.45 -9.37
C LYS A 239 5.72 -16.31 -9.74
N LYS A 240 4.90 -15.84 -8.80
CA LYS A 240 3.45 -15.69 -9.01
C LYS A 240 3.10 -14.64 -10.07
N LEU A 241 3.81 -13.53 -10.12
CA LEU A 241 3.59 -12.51 -11.14
C LEU A 241 4.17 -12.92 -12.50
N SER A 242 5.30 -13.62 -12.56
CA SER A 242 5.82 -14.23 -13.81
C SER A 242 4.84 -15.28 -14.36
N GLU A 243 4.29 -16.16 -13.51
CA GLU A 243 3.25 -17.13 -13.92
C GLU A 243 2.01 -16.44 -14.54
N LYS A 244 1.72 -15.20 -14.11
CA LYS A 244 0.54 -14.45 -14.53
C LYS A 244 0.76 -13.53 -15.73
N TRP A 245 1.90 -12.84 -15.79
CA TRP A 245 2.20 -11.77 -16.75
C TRP A 245 3.31 -12.15 -17.74
N GLY A 246 4.02 -13.26 -17.53
CA GLY A 246 5.27 -13.56 -18.24
C GLY A 246 6.45 -12.80 -17.64
N ASP A 247 7.65 -12.97 -18.21
CA ASP A 247 8.90 -12.51 -17.57
C ASP A 247 9.19 -10.99 -17.66
N ASP A 248 8.49 -10.26 -18.54
CA ASP A 248 8.84 -8.87 -18.89
C ASP A 248 7.78 -7.81 -18.49
N GLU A 249 6.62 -8.21 -17.96
CA GLU A 249 5.46 -7.31 -17.76
C GLU A 249 5.13 -7.02 -16.28
N PHE A 250 6.02 -7.34 -15.34
CA PHE A 250 5.76 -7.16 -13.90
C PHE A 250 6.99 -6.68 -13.11
N GLY A 251 6.78 -6.26 -11.86
CA GLY A 251 7.84 -5.87 -10.93
C GLY A 251 7.58 -6.34 -9.49
N VAL A 252 8.62 -6.79 -8.81
CA VAL A 252 8.57 -6.99 -7.35
C VAL A 252 9.82 -6.38 -6.74
N THR A 253 9.63 -5.59 -5.69
CA THR A 253 10.74 -4.99 -4.96
C THR A 253 10.56 -5.17 -3.45
N THR A 254 11.67 -5.34 -2.75
CA THR A 254 11.74 -5.24 -1.29
C THR A 254 12.50 -3.99 -0.84
N THR A 255 12.65 -3.00 -1.74
CA THR A 255 13.45 -1.77 -1.63
C THR A 255 14.94 -2.00 -1.45
N LEU A 256 15.47 -3.10 -2.01
CA LEU A 256 16.83 -3.58 -1.78
C LEU A 256 17.62 -3.76 -3.08
N PRO A 257 18.98 -3.72 -3.02
CA PRO A 257 19.84 -3.87 -4.20
C PRO A 257 19.62 -5.15 -5.01
N GLU A 258 19.18 -6.25 -4.39
CA GLU A 258 18.82 -7.51 -5.06
C GLU A 258 17.66 -7.38 -6.06
N ASP A 259 16.85 -6.33 -5.95
CA ASP A 259 15.80 -6.00 -6.93
C ASP A 259 16.40 -5.51 -8.26
N TYR A 260 17.68 -5.11 -8.26
CA TYR A 260 18.36 -4.44 -9.38
C TYR A 260 19.34 -5.35 -10.12
N ASP A 261 19.81 -6.42 -9.47
CA ASP A 261 20.74 -7.37 -10.05
C ASP A 261 19.98 -8.67 -10.34
N GLY A 262 19.61 -8.94 -11.60
CA GLY A 262 18.93 -10.17 -12.08
C GLY A 262 19.65 -11.51 -11.79
N VAL A 263 20.61 -11.50 -10.87
CA VAL A 263 21.41 -12.61 -10.35
C VAL A 263 20.56 -13.59 -9.54
N ASN A 264 19.45 -13.16 -8.95
CA ASN A 264 18.56 -14.03 -8.17
C ASN A 264 17.50 -14.79 -9.01
N CYS A 265 17.32 -14.44 -10.28
CA CYS A 265 16.27 -14.98 -11.14
C CYS A 265 16.59 -16.36 -11.74
N HIS A 266 17.82 -16.86 -11.56
CA HIS A 266 18.33 -18.06 -12.26
C HIS A 266 18.83 -19.18 -11.33
N ALA A 267 18.52 -19.12 -10.04
CA ALA A 267 18.84 -20.20 -9.11
C ALA A 267 17.59 -21.06 -8.87
N ASP A 268 17.49 -22.16 -9.63
CA ASP A 268 16.57 -23.28 -9.43
C ASP A 268 16.69 -23.93 -8.05
#